data_AF-A0A6P1GDE9-F1
#
_entry.id   AF-A0A6P1GDE9-F1
#
_cell.length_a   1.000
_cell.length_b   1.000
_cell.length_c   1.000
_cell.angle_alpha   90.00
_cell.angle_beta   90.00
_cell.angle_gamma   90.00
#
_symmetry.space_group_name_H-M   'P 1'
#
loop_
_entity.id
_entity.type
_entity.pdbx_description
1 polymer ?
#
loop_
_entity_poly.entity_id
_entity_poly.type
_entity_poly.pdbx_seq_one_letter_code
_entity_poly.pdbx_strand_id
1 'polypeptide(L)'
;MMLAKRLFRFGFENPREAKINASEGTGYESSTGIWIISQSDDDATEWGKTIAERLVIFLFNRAQIVPYSWTDAGFAHWIEQDPEALPAASYLPSVSVGEMPDLAVLAADAAYD
;
A
#
# COMPACT_ATOMS: atom_id res chain seq x y z
N MET A 1 24.42 2.35 -11.26
CA MET A 1 23.16 1.57 -11.13
C MET A 1 22.11 2.24 -11.99
N MET A 2 21.25 1.46 -12.66
CA MET A 2 20.16 2.00 -13.47
C MET A 2 18.88 2.06 -12.63
N LEU A 3 18.14 3.15 -12.74
CA LEU A 3 16.82 3.26 -12.14
C LEU A 3 15.83 2.39 -12.92
N ALA A 4 14.96 1.68 -12.20
CA ALA A 4 13.87 0.93 -12.78
C ALA A 4 12.57 1.18 -12.00
N LYS A 5 11.45 1.08 -12.72
CA LYS A 5 10.11 1.22 -12.15
C LYS A 5 9.66 -0.15 -11.65
N ARG A 6 9.33 -0.25 -10.36
CA ARG A 6 8.95 -1.50 -9.68
C ARG A 6 7.59 -1.34 -9.02
N LEU A 7 6.70 -2.31 -9.18
CA LEU A 7 5.39 -2.28 -8.56
C LEU A 7 5.49 -2.89 -7.17
N PHE A 8 5.34 -2.06 -6.14
CA PHE A 8 5.18 -2.52 -4.77
C PHE A 8 3.70 -2.74 -4.48
N ARG A 9 3.34 -3.94 -4.04
CA ARG A 9 1.97 -4.32 -3.66
C ARG A 9 1.93 -4.64 -2.18
N PHE A 10 0.80 -4.37 -1.54
CA PHE A 10 0.61 -4.67 -0.13
C PHE A 10 -0.86 -4.89 0.20
N GLY A 11 -1.11 -5.78 1.15
CA GLY A 11 -2.40 -5.92 1.83
C GLY A 11 -2.54 -4.88 2.93
N PHE A 12 -3.77 -4.56 3.31
CA PHE A 12 -4.07 -3.71 4.46
C PHE A 12 -5.53 -3.90 4.88
N GLU A 13 -5.87 -3.46 6.09
CA GLU A 13 -7.25 -3.23 6.50
C GLU A 13 -7.55 -1.74 6.38
N ASN A 14 -8.66 -1.39 5.72
CA ASN A 14 -9.26 -0.07 5.89
C ASN A 14 -10.03 0.01 7.24
N PRO A 15 -10.41 1.21 7.72
CA PRO A 15 -11.12 1.40 8.98
C PRO A 15 -12.38 0.53 9.18
N ARG A 16 -13.10 0.24 8.10
CA ARG A 16 -14.30 -0.60 8.14
C ARG A 16 -13.92 -2.07 8.32
N GLU A 17 -12.93 -2.54 7.57
CA GLU A 17 -12.42 -3.92 7.63
C GLU A 17 -11.83 -4.22 9.00
N ALA A 18 -10.97 -3.36 9.53
CA ALA A 18 -10.39 -3.53 10.86
C ALA A 18 -11.47 -3.63 11.96
N LYS A 19 -12.54 -2.84 11.85
CA LYS A 19 -13.67 -2.93 12.77
C LYS A 19 -14.41 -4.26 12.66
N ILE A 20 -14.66 -4.74 11.44
CA ILE A 20 -15.35 -6.01 11.19
C ILE A 20 -14.48 -7.17 11.69
N ASN A 21 -13.21 -7.22 11.30
CA ASN A 21 -12.25 -8.26 11.70
C ASN A 21 -12.11 -8.33 13.22
N ALA A 22 -12.04 -7.18 13.91
CA ALA A 22 -12.01 -7.14 15.37
C ALA A 22 -13.29 -7.66 16.04
N SER A 23 -14.46 -7.51 15.40
CA SER A 23 -15.74 -7.96 15.95
C SER A 23 -16.14 -9.38 15.58
N GLU A 24 -15.76 -9.85 14.39
CA GLU A 24 -16.22 -11.11 13.79
C GLU A 24 -15.09 -12.14 13.65
N GLY A 25 -13.84 -11.75 13.85
CA GLY A 25 -12.67 -12.63 13.68
C GLY A 25 -12.44 -13.03 12.23
N THR A 26 -12.95 -12.24 11.27
CA THR A 26 -12.68 -12.41 9.85
C THR A 26 -11.23 -12.01 9.54
N GLY A 27 -10.64 -12.61 8.51
CA GLY A 27 -9.34 -12.22 7.96
C GLY A 27 -9.49 -11.52 6.61
N TYR A 28 -10.50 -10.66 6.48
CA TYR A 28 -10.77 -9.95 5.23
C TYR A 28 -9.85 -8.74 5.13
N GLU A 29 -9.09 -8.66 4.05
CA GLU A 29 -8.09 -7.61 3.82
C GLU A 29 -8.23 -7.10 2.39
N SER A 30 -8.07 -5.80 2.20
CA SER A 30 -7.94 -5.14 0.90
C SER A 30 -6.50 -5.19 0.41
N SER A 31 -6.28 -4.94 -0.89
CA SER A 31 -4.93 -4.79 -1.45
C SER A 31 -4.81 -3.58 -2.37
N THR A 32 -3.62 -3.00 -2.45
CA THR A 32 -3.31 -1.95 -3.44
C THR A 32 -1.84 -2.02 -3.82
N GLY A 33 -1.35 -1.04 -4.59
CA GLY A 33 0.06 -0.90 -4.89
C GLY A 33 0.46 0.50 -5.33
N ILE A 34 1.76 0.65 -5.54
CA ILE A 34 2.36 1.87 -6.06
C ILE A 34 3.59 1.54 -6.88
N TRP A 35 3.78 2.28 -7.97
CA TRP A 35 5.02 2.18 -8.73
C TRP A 35 6.11 3.03 -8.10
N ILE A 36 7.27 2.42 -7.87
CA ILE A 36 8.43 3.06 -7.26
C ILE A 36 9.60 3.00 -8.23
N ILE A 37 10.14 4.18 -8.57
CA ILE A 37 11.38 4.32 -9.32
C ILE A 37 12.53 4.19 -8.32
N SER A 38 13.29 3.11 -8.42
CA SER A 38 14.35 2.77 -7.45
C SER A 38 15.59 2.16 -8.12
N GLN A 39 16.69 2.04 -7.36
CA GLN A 39 17.91 1.38 -7.84
C GLN A 39 17.84 -0.14 -7.67
N SER A 40 17.13 -0.62 -6.66
CA SER A 40 16.96 -2.04 -6.34
C SER A 40 15.52 -2.39 -5.89
N ASP A 41 15.22 -3.69 -5.84
CA ASP A 41 13.98 -4.22 -5.27
C ASP A 41 13.90 -3.94 -3.76
N ASP A 42 15.03 -3.98 -3.07
CA ASP A 42 15.14 -3.65 -1.64
C ASP A 42 14.77 -2.18 -1.39
N ASP A 43 15.30 -1.24 -2.18
CA ASP A 43 14.96 0.18 -2.06
C ASP A 43 13.46 0.43 -2.29
N ALA A 44 12.88 -0.26 -3.30
CA ALA A 44 11.45 -0.16 -3.56
C ALA A 44 10.63 -0.76 -2.42
N THR A 45 11.09 -1.86 -1.82
CA THR A 45 10.42 -2.53 -0.71
C THR A 45 10.41 -1.65 0.54
N GLU A 46 11.56 -1.10 0.93
CA GLU A 46 11.66 -0.24 2.12
C GLU A 46 10.86 1.06 1.97
N TRP A 47 10.90 1.67 0.78
CA TRP A 47 10.07 2.84 0.52
C TRP A 47 8.58 2.50 0.44
N GLY A 48 8.23 1.36 -0.17
CA GLY A 48 6.87 0.86 -0.25
C GLY A 48 6.25 0.63 1.13
N LYS A 49 6.97 0.01 2.06
CA LYS A 49 6.54 -0.15 3.46
C LYS A 49 6.26 1.20 4.12
N THR A 50 7.12 2.19 3.88
CA THR A 50 6.92 3.56 4.39
C THR A 50 5.62 4.17 3.85
N ILE A 51 5.34 3.98 2.56
CA ILE A 51 4.10 4.47 1.94
C ILE A 51 2.87 3.73 2.50
N ALA A 52 2.94 2.40 2.64
CA ALA A 52 1.86 1.59 3.20
C ALA A 52 1.50 2.04 4.63
N GLU A 53 2.50 2.24 5.50
CA GLU A 53 2.30 2.80 6.84
C GLU A 53 1.60 4.16 6.79
N ARG A 54 2.06 5.06 5.92
CA ARG A 54 1.48 6.41 5.80
C ARG A 54 0.06 6.38 5.25
N LEU A 55 -0.25 5.50 4.30
CA LEU A 55 -1.59 5.33 3.75
C LEU A 55 -2.56 4.85 4.84
N VAL A 56 -2.19 3.81 5.59
CA VAL A 56 -3.05 3.26 6.64
C VAL A 56 -3.27 4.28 7.76
N ILE A 57 -2.21 4.94 8.24
CA ILE A 57 -2.36 6.04 9.21
C ILE A 57 -3.30 7.13 8.65
N PHE A 58 -3.17 7.49 7.37
CA PHE A 58 -4.03 8.48 6.73
C PHE A 58 -5.50 8.05 6.71
N LEU A 59 -5.79 6.80 6.35
CA LEU A 59 -7.15 6.24 6.33
C LEU A 59 -7.81 6.28 7.71
N PHE A 60 -7.09 5.84 8.76
CA PHE A 60 -7.61 5.81 10.12
C PHE A 60 -7.79 7.21 10.71
N ASN A 61 -6.86 8.12 10.44
CA ASN A 61 -7.00 9.53 10.82
C ASN A 61 -8.21 10.19 10.15
N ARG A 62 -8.43 9.92 8.85
CA ARG A 62 -9.59 10.44 8.11
C ARG A 62 -10.91 9.91 8.65
N ALA A 63 -10.93 8.66 9.11
CA ALA A 63 -12.09 8.05 9.77
C ALA A 63 -12.27 8.47 11.24
N GLN A 64 -11.33 9.26 11.79
CA GLN A 64 -11.33 9.73 13.18
C GLN A 64 -11.42 8.58 14.20
N ILE A 65 -10.77 7.46 13.92
CA ILE A 65 -10.69 6.31 14.82
C ILE A 65 -9.28 6.14 15.39
N VAL A 66 -9.11 5.15 16.27
CA VAL A 66 -7.83 4.84 16.92
C VAL A 66 -6.74 4.66 15.87
N PRO A 67 -5.53 5.22 16.07
CA PRO A 67 -4.40 5.00 15.16
C PRO A 67 -4.13 3.51 14.95
N TYR A 68 -3.74 3.17 13.73
CA TYR A 68 -3.48 1.80 13.33
C TYR A 68 -2.19 1.77 12.51
N SER A 69 -1.27 0.91 12.93
CA SER A 69 0.03 0.76 12.27
C SER A 69 -0.03 -0.44 11.34
N TRP A 70 0.29 -0.20 10.07
CA TRP A 70 0.41 -1.26 9.07
C TRP A 70 1.57 -2.20 9.39
N THR A 71 2.67 -1.63 9.90
CA THR A 71 3.87 -2.36 10.30
C THR A 71 3.59 -3.31 11.46
N ASP A 72 2.89 -2.84 12.50
CA ASP A 72 2.55 -3.68 13.65
C ASP A 72 1.51 -4.75 13.32
N ALA A 73 0.63 -4.47 12.34
CA ALA A 73 -0.36 -5.43 11.85
C ALA A 73 0.26 -6.56 10.99
N GLY A 74 1.45 -6.36 10.44
CA GLY A 74 2.22 -7.43 9.79
C GLY A 74 1.67 -7.90 8.44
N PHE A 75 1.00 -7.02 7.68
CA PHE A 75 0.44 -7.38 6.37
C PHE A 75 1.50 -7.82 5.35
N ALA A 76 1.05 -8.66 4.42
CA ALA A 76 1.85 -9.09 3.29
C ALA A 76 2.18 -7.93 2.36
N HIS A 77 3.39 -7.96 1.80
CA HIS A 77 3.85 -7.05 0.77
C HIS A 77 4.84 -7.75 -0.16
N TRP A 78 4.92 -7.31 -1.41
CA TRP A 78 5.83 -7.88 -2.39
C TRP A 78 6.15 -6.88 -3.50
N ILE A 79 7.26 -7.13 -4.21
CA ILE A 79 7.49 -6.54 -5.52
C ILE A 79 6.84 -7.45 -6.55
N GLU A 80 5.86 -6.91 -7.28
CA GLU A 80 5.17 -7.66 -8.33
C GLU A 80 6.11 -7.91 -9.51
N GLN A 81 6.09 -9.15 -10.00
CA GLN A 81 6.91 -9.61 -11.12
C GLN A 81 6.09 -10.29 -12.21
N ASP A 82 4.81 -10.56 -11.97
CA ASP A 82 3.93 -11.18 -12.96
C ASP A 82 3.75 -10.24 -14.19
N PRO A 83 4.20 -10.66 -15.38
CA PRO A 83 4.10 -9.84 -16.59
C PRO A 83 2.66 -9.53 -17.01
N GLU A 84 1.66 -10.26 -16.53
CA GLU A 84 0.24 -9.95 -16.77
C GLU A 84 -0.30 -8.93 -15.75
N ALA A 85 0.16 -8.97 -14.52
CA ALA A 85 -0.25 -8.02 -13.47
C ALA A 85 0.34 -6.61 -13.67
N LEU A 86 1.58 -6.53 -14.19
CA LEU A 86 2.28 -5.26 -14.37
C LEU A 86 1.52 -4.27 -15.29
N PRO A 87 1.07 -4.64 -16.51
CA PRO A 87 0.28 -3.73 -17.35
C PRO A 87 -1.07 -3.34 -16.74
N ALA A 88 -1.73 -4.28 -16.03
CA ALA A 88 -3.02 -4.04 -15.40
C ALA A 88 -2.95 -2.97 -14.30
N ALA A 89 -1.80 -2.87 -13.63
CA ALA A 89 -1.52 -1.88 -12.59
C ALA A 89 -1.04 -0.52 -13.13
N SER A 90 -1.04 -0.29 -14.44
CA SER A 90 -0.50 0.95 -15.05
C SER A 90 -1.20 2.24 -14.62
N TYR A 91 -2.42 2.14 -14.10
CA TYR A 91 -3.21 3.25 -13.59
C TYR A 91 -2.75 3.76 -12.22
N LEU A 92 -1.99 2.95 -11.47
CA LEU A 92 -1.50 3.30 -10.13
C LEU A 92 -0.48 4.45 -10.21
N PRO A 93 -0.41 5.30 -9.16
CA PRO A 93 0.56 6.39 -9.12
C PRO A 93 2.01 5.87 -9.17
N SER A 94 2.91 6.76 -9.58
CA SER A 94 4.34 6.48 -9.66
C SER A 94 5.12 7.55 -8.91
N VAL A 95 6.07 7.14 -8.08
CA VAL A 95 6.94 8.04 -7.29
C VAL A 95 8.38 7.56 -7.33
N SER A 96 9.33 8.44 -7.03
CA SER A 96 10.71 8.03 -6.75
C SER A 96 10.89 7.63 -5.28
N VAL A 97 11.95 6.88 -4.97
CA VAL A 97 12.35 6.66 -3.57
C VAL A 97 12.55 8.01 -2.87
N GLY A 98 11.90 8.18 -1.71
CA GLY A 98 11.90 9.43 -0.93
C GLY A 98 10.76 10.41 -1.27
N GLU A 99 10.00 10.16 -2.33
CA GLU A 99 8.83 10.95 -2.71
C GLU A 99 7.53 10.28 -2.22
N MET A 100 6.72 11.03 -1.47
CA MET A 100 5.42 10.56 -0.98
C MET A 100 4.35 10.80 -2.05
N PRO A 101 3.51 9.82 -2.39
CA PRO A 101 2.39 10.04 -3.30
C PRO A 101 1.33 10.95 -2.66
N ASP A 102 0.39 11.45 -3.47
CA ASP A 102 -0.86 11.98 -2.95
C ASP A 102 -1.66 10.84 -2.31
N LEU A 103 -1.66 10.81 -0.97
CA LEU A 103 -2.34 9.77 -0.19
C LEU A 103 -3.86 9.81 -0.36
N ALA A 104 -4.46 10.94 -0.73
CA ALA A 104 -5.89 11.00 -1.01
C ALA A 104 -6.24 10.30 -2.32
N VAL A 105 -5.38 10.40 -3.34
CA VAL A 105 -5.52 9.68 -4.61
C VAL A 105 -5.29 8.19 -4.40
N LEU A 106 -4.23 7.80 -3.69
CA LEU A 106 -3.96 6.39 -3.41
C LEU A 106 -5.04 5.75 -2.52
N ALA A 107 -5.56 6.50 -1.54
CA ALA A 107 -6.69 6.07 -0.72
C ALA A 107 -7.99 5.88 -1.50
N ALA A 108 -8.18 6.58 -2.63
CA ALA A 108 -9.35 6.39 -3.45
C ALA A 108 -9.32 5.04 -4.17
N ASP A 109 -8.16 4.59 -4.67
CA ASP A 109 -7.98 3.24 -5.23
C ASP A 109 -8.24 2.17 -4.17
N ALA A 110 -7.61 2.33 -2.99
CA ALA A 110 -7.76 1.47 -1.82
C ALA A 110 -9.19 1.37 -1.24
N ALA A 111 -10.15 2.17 -1.72
CA ALA A 111 -11.52 2.20 -1.23
C ALA A 111 -12.52 1.46 -2.13
N TYR A 112 -12.09 0.95 -3.29
CA TYR A 112 -12.95 0.29 -4.28
C TYR A 112 -12.78 -1.24 -4.38
N ASP A 113 -11.91 -1.84 -3.57
CA ASP A 113 -11.78 -3.31 -3.42
C ASP A 113 -12.85 -3.90 -2.48
#